data_AF-A0AA46PVW7-F1
#
_entry.id   AF-A0AA46PVW7-F1
#
_cell.length_a   1.000
_cell.length_b   1.000
_cell.length_c   1.000
_cell.angle_alpha   90.00
_cell.angle_beta   90.00
_cell.angle_gamma   90.00
#
_symmetry.space_group_name_H-M   'P 1'
#
loop_
_entity.id
_entity.type
_entity.pdbx_description
1 polymer ?
#
loop_
_entity_poly.entity_id
_entity_poly.type
_entity_poly.pdbx_seq_one_letter_code
_entity_poly.pdbx_strand_id
1 'polypeptide(L)'
;METKTTMGSTQKNYLLSEMVLFWSAFFYGKGAVALEDKQVARNLLDFSKAVLIGEGDFDFNNSNDVLSIPFNKQKSLYLSEVLKNEQISNYIEINSKKEQLSIHSHPILKTLKDQWYKDNSKIFSLILDPGLITLKSIIVCINLFGIRKLESISLPTSIDRDHLKTLSYCLEKHLKVPVTPSNNQMKITDIPKLVTSAVSDISALHSAELINYLTTKEKKLLTEGTLR
;
A
#
# COMPACT_ATOMS: atom_id res chain seq x y z
N MET A 1 21.72 3.90 43.99
CA MET A 1 22.64 3.65 42.87
C MET A 1 22.69 2.15 42.71
N GLU A 2 22.22 1.52 41.64
CA GLU A 2 22.43 1.80 40.22
C GLU A 2 21.16 1.50 39.40
N THR A 3 20.82 2.40 38.49
CA THR A 3 19.89 2.17 37.37
C THR A 3 20.68 1.61 36.20
N LYS A 4 20.39 0.36 35.76
CA LYS A 4 20.86 -0.15 34.47
C LYS A 4 19.74 -0.10 33.43
N THR A 5 19.97 0.79 32.48
CA THR A 5 19.18 1.14 31.32
C THR A 5 19.01 -0.06 30.37
N THR A 6 17.77 -0.51 30.16
CA THR A 6 17.40 -1.45 29.09
C THR A 6 17.05 -0.68 27.81
N MET A 7 18.07 -0.15 27.14
CA MET A 7 18.01 0.26 25.74
C MET A 7 19.06 -0.56 24.98
N GLY A 8 18.66 -1.63 24.31
CA GLY A 8 19.61 -2.46 23.57
C GLY A 8 19.05 -3.65 22.79
N SER A 9 17.78 -4.03 22.98
CA SER A 9 17.16 -5.14 22.24
C SER A 9 16.50 -4.69 20.93
N THR A 10 15.84 -3.53 20.92
CA THR A 10 15.05 -3.08 19.75
C THR A 10 15.93 -2.65 18.57
N GLN A 11 17.00 -1.88 18.80
CA GLN A 11 17.94 -1.49 17.74
C GLN A 11 18.72 -2.67 17.15
N LYS A 12 19.03 -3.69 17.95
CA LYS A 12 19.70 -4.92 17.49
C LYS A 12 18.81 -5.71 16.53
N ASN A 13 17.51 -5.76 16.79
CA ASN A 13 16.55 -6.46 15.93
C ASN A 13 16.30 -5.71 14.61
N TYR A 14 16.34 -4.37 14.60
CA TYR A 14 16.28 -3.58 13.37
C TYR A 14 17.50 -3.81 12.48
N LEU A 15 18.71 -3.77 13.05
CA LEU A 15 19.93 -4.07 12.31
C LEU A 15 19.95 -5.51 11.79
N LEU A 16 19.44 -6.48 12.57
CA LEU A 16 19.31 -7.86 12.11
C LEU A 16 18.27 -8.03 11.01
N SER A 17 17.14 -7.31 11.06
CA SER A 17 16.12 -7.32 10.00
C SER A 17 16.63 -6.71 8.70
N GLU A 18 17.29 -5.56 8.77
CA GLU A 18 17.92 -4.94 7.60
C GLU A 18 19.08 -5.79 7.07
N MET A 19 19.87 -6.41 7.95
CA MET A 19 20.91 -7.36 7.54
C MET A 19 20.33 -8.62 6.92
N VAL A 20 19.22 -9.18 7.40
CA VAL A 20 18.60 -10.35 6.77
C VAL A 20 18.03 -10.01 5.39
N LEU A 21 17.44 -8.81 5.21
CA LEU A 21 17.04 -8.30 3.90
C LEU A 21 18.26 -8.01 2.99
N PHE A 22 19.35 -7.51 3.56
CA PHE A 22 20.59 -7.22 2.83
C PHE A 22 21.30 -8.49 2.37
N TRP A 23 21.38 -9.51 3.23
CA TRP A 23 22.09 -10.76 2.99
C TRP A 23 21.31 -11.73 2.10
N SER A 24 19.97 -11.77 2.22
CA SER A 24 19.13 -12.50 1.26
C SER A 24 19.23 -11.92 -0.15
N ALA A 25 19.43 -10.61 -0.27
CA ALA A 25 19.66 -9.93 -1.55
C ALA A 25 21.13 -9.94 -2.04
N PHE A 26 22.07 -10.50 -1.26
CA PHE A 26 23.51 -10.51 -1.58
C PHE A 26 24.00 -11.85 -2.17
N PHE A 27 23.26 -12.95 -1.95
CA PHE A 27 23.68 -14.29 -2.39
C PHE A 27 23.14 -14.75 -3.77
N TYR A 28 22.53 -13.86 -4.56
CA TYR A 28 22.16 -14.15 -5.95
C TYR A 28 22.89 -13.23 -6.93
N GLY A 29 23.52 -13.84 -7.94
CA GLY A 29 24.65 -13.29 -8.70
C GLY A 29 24.34 -12.22 -9.77
N LYS A 30 25.46 -11.69 -10.31
CA LYS A 30 25.62 -10.75 -11.43
C LYS A 30 24.80 -9.45 -11.35
N GLY A 31 25.52 -8.35 -11.14
CA GLY A 31 25.00 -7.04 -10.70
C GLY A 31 23.88 -6.37 -11.51
N ALA A 32 23.54 -6.81 -12.73
CA ALA A 32 22.36 -6.30 -13.46
C ALA A 32 21.09 -7.10 -13.09
N VAL A 33 21.18 -8.42 -13.03
CA VAL A 33 20.09 -9.33 -12.62
C VAL A 33 19.75 -9.10 -11.16
N ALA A 34 20.78 -8.95 -10.30
CA ALA A 34 20.59 -8.64 -8.89
C ALA A 34 19.97 -7.24 -8.63
N LEU A 35 20.09 -6.29 -9.56
CA LEU A 35 19.45 -4.97 -9.47
C LEU A 35 17.98 -5.03 -9.90
N GLU A 36 17.69 -5.76 -10.99
CA GLU A 36 16.34 -6.00 -11.48
C GLU A 36 15.51 -6.76 -10.44
N ASP A 37 16.06 -7.83 -9.85
CA ASP A 37 15.43 -8.60 -8.78
C ASP A 37 15.12 -7.73 -7.54
N LYS A 38 16.04 -6.81 -7.19
CA LYS A 38 15.81 -5.85 -6.09
C LYS A 38 14.70 -4.86 -6.40
N GLN A 39 14.60 -4.39 -7.65
CA GLN A 39 13.56 -3.46 -8.05
C GLN A 39 12.19 -4.13 -8.07
N VAL A 40 12.11 -5.34 -8.63
CA VAL A 40 10.88 -6.16 -8.64
C VAL A 40 10.40 -6.44 -7.22
N ALA A 41 11.32 -6.82 -6.31
CA ALA A 41 10.98 -7.05 -4.90
C ALA A 41 10.43 -5.79 -4.21
N ARG A 42 11.00 -4.60 -4.49
CA ARG A 42 10.49 -3.32 -3.98
C ARG A 42 9.12 -2.97 -4.55
N ASN A 43 8.93 -3.16 -5.85
CA ASN A 43 7.66 -2.91 -6.51
C ASN A 43 6.56 -3.82 -5.95
N LEU A 44 6.87 -5.10 -5.75
CA LEU A 44 5.98 -6.07 -5.13
C LEU A 44 5.68 -5.70 -3.67
N LEU A 45 6.67 -5.19 -2.92
CA LEU A 45 6.48 -4.68 -1.57
C LEU A 45 5.46 -3.54 -1.56
N ASP A 46 5.67 -2.52 -2.38
CA ASP A 46 4.79 -1.34 -2.45
C ASP A 46 3.36 -1.73 -2.87
N PHE A 47 3.24 -2.63 -3.85
CA PHE A 47 1.95 -3.14 -4.30
C PHE A 47 1.25 -3.96 -3.20
N SER A 48 1.98 -4.83 -2.51
CA SER A 48 1.43 -5.64 -1.41
C SER A 48 1.00 -4.77 -0.23
N LYS A 49 1.78 -3.72 0.10
CA LYS A 49 1.38 -2.70 1.08
C LYS A 49 0.11 -1.98 0.66
N ALA A 50 -0.01 -1.57 -0.61
CA ALA A 50 -1.21 -0.91 -1.13
C ALA A 50 -2.47 -1.78 -0.94
N VAL A 51 -2.32 -3.07 -1.25
CA VAL A 51 -3.36 -4.07 -1.05
C VAL A 51 -3.72 -4.26 0.42
N LEU A 52 -2.72 -4.32 1.31
CA LEU A 52 -2.92 -4.45 2.76
C LEU A 52 -3.52 -3.19 3.39
N ILE A 53 -3.27 -1.99 2.86
CA ILE A 53 -4.00 -0.79 3.31
C ILE A 53 -5.50 -0.94 3.01
N GLY A 54 -5.85 -1.52 1.86
CA GLY A 54 -7.21 -1.78 1.42
C GLY A 54 -7.78 -3.09 1.96
N GLU A 55 -8.45 -3.84 1.08
CA GLU A 55 -9.23 -5.04 1.42
C GLU A 55 -8.47 -6.36 1.19
N GLY A 56 -7.17 -6.32 0.90
CA GLY A 56 -6.43 -7.57 0.72
C GLY A 56 -6.15 -8.26 2.05
N ASP A 57 -6.30 -9.58 2.07
CA ASP A 57 -6.15 -10.40 3.27
C ASP A 57 -5.33 -11.67 3.04
N PHE A 58 -4.53 -12.05 4.04
CA PHE A 58 -3.86 -13.34 4.02
C PHE A 58 -4.85 -14.48 4.31
N ASP A 59 -4.73 -15.57 3.55
CA ASP A 59 -5.41 -16.81 3.87
C ASP A 59 -4.64 -17.57 4.96
N PHE A 60 -5.23 -17.72 6.14
CA PHE A 60 -4.66 -18.46 7.26
C PHE A 60 -4.87 -19.97 7.17
N ASN A 61 -5.75 -20.43 6.27
CA ASN A 61 -6.00 -21.85 6.06
C ASN A 61 -5.02 -22.49 5.08
N ASN A 62 -4.26 -21.68 4.35
CA ASN A 62 -3.24 -22.12 3.41
C ASN A 62 -1.86 -22.08 4.07
N SER A 63 -1.07 -23.15 3.90
CA SER A 63 0.32 -23.21 4.38
C SER A 63 1.25 -22.29 3.59
N ASN A 64 0.86 -21.93 2.37
CA ASN A 64 1.55 -20.96 1.56
C ASN A 64 1.00 -19.57 1.90
N ASP A 65 1.87 -18.65 2.32
CA ASP A 65 1.48 -17.26 2.59
C ASP A 65 0.98 -16.60 1.30
N VAL A 66 -0.34 -16.62 1.10
CA VAL A 66 -1.03 -16.08 -0.08
C VAL A 66 -1.85 -14.86 0.35
N LEU A 67 -1.60 -13.72 -0.29
CA LEU A 67 -2.36 -12.49 -0.07
C LEU A 67 -3.49 -12.42 -1.11
N SER A 68 -4.72 -12.60 -0.65
CA SER A 68 -5.94 -12.60 -1.46
C SER A 68 -6.56 -11.21 -1.51
N ILE A 69 -7.09 -10.83 -2.68
CA ILE A 69 -7.48 -9.46 -2.98
C ILE A 69 -8.81 -9.48 -3.73
N PRO A 70 -9.84 -8.76 -3.28
CA PRO A 70 -11.06 -8.61 -4.06
C PRO A 70 -10.75 -7.84 -5.35
N PHE A 71 -11.20 -8.36 -6.48
CA PHE A 71 -10.90 -7.80 -7.80
C PHE A 71 -12.13 -7.12 -8.40
N ASN A 72 -12.03 -5.80 -8.57
CA ASN A 72 -13.03 -5.02 -9.29
C ASN A 72 -12.68 -4.92 -10.78
N LYS A 73 -13.56 -5.44 -11.65
CA LYS A 73 -13.40 -5.41 -13.11
C LYS A 73 -13.22 -4.00 -13.68
N GLN A 74 -13.81 -2.97 -13.05
CA GLN A 74 -13.66 -1.57 -13.48
C GLN A 74 -12.21 -1.07 -13.37
N LYS A 75 -11.40 -1.73 -12.52
CA LYS A 75 -9.99 -1.40 -12.27
C LYS A 75 -9.02 -2.30 -13.04
N SER A 76 -9.54 -3.20 -13.88
CA SER A 76 -8.74 -4.18 -14.62
C SER A 76 -7.68 -3.56 -15.53
N LEU A 77 -8.00 -2.48 -16.25
CA LEU A 77 -7.06 -1.79 -17.13
C LEU A 77 -5.91 -1.17 -16.34
N TYR A 78 -6.22 -0.41 -15.28
CA TYR A 78 -5.20 0.18 -14.40
C TYR A 78 -4.31 -0.90 -13.80
N LEU A 79 -4.91 -1.96 -13.26
CA LEU A 79 -4.17 -3.08 -12.67
C LEU A 79 -3.25 -3.76 -13.68
N SER A 80 -3.74 -4.08 -14.89
CA SER A 80 -2.92 -4.70 -15.94
C SER A 80 -1.68 -3.85 -16.27
N GLU A 81 -1.85 -2.52 -16.37
CA GLU A 81 -0.74 -1.60 -16.61
C GLU A 81 0.23 -1.53 -15.42
N VAL A 82 -0.27 -1.56 -14.18
CA VAL A 82 0.59 -1.61 -12.99
C VAL A 82 1.40 -2.90 -12.99
N LEU A 83 0.77 -4.06 -13.18
CA LEU A 83 1.47 -5.36 -13.14
C LEU A 83 2.58 -5.45 -14.19
N LYS A 84 2.32 -4.93 -15.39
CA LYS A 84 3.28 -4.88 -16.49
C LYS A 84 4.42 -3.90 -16.23
N ASN A 85 4.11 -2.65 -15.87
CA ASN A 85 5.12 -1.59 -15.71
C ASN A 85 6.01 -1.83 -14.48
N GLU A 86 5.45 -2.43 -13.43
CA GLU A 86 6.17 -2.75 -12.21
C GLU A 86 6.87 -4.12 -12.27
N GLN A 87 6.68 -4.88 -13.36
CA GLN A 87 7.26 -6.21 -13.61
C GLN A 87 6.93 -7.27 -12.54
N ILE A 88 5.74 -7.19 -11.94
CA ILE A 88 5.31 -8.07 -10.84
C ILE A 88 4.33 -9.17 -11.27
N SER A 89 3.95 -9.23 -12.55
CA SER A 89 2.95 -10.19 -13.07
C SER A 89 3.23 -11.65 -12.70
N ASN A 90 4.49 -12.07 -12.58
CA ASN A 90 4.87 -13.45 -12.25
C ASN A 90 4.47 -13.89 -10.84
N TYR A 91 4.15 -12.94 -9.96
CA TYR A 91 3.75 -13.20 -8.57
C TYR A 91 2.24 -13.08 -8.36
N ILE A 92 1.49 -12.86 -9.44
CA ILE A 92 0.08 -12.48 -9.40
C ILE A 92 -0.75 -13.45 -10.21
N GLU A 93 -1.75 -14.04 -9.56
CA GLU A 93 -2.76 -14.87 -10.22
C GLU A 93 -4.11 -14.14 -10.19
N ILE A 94 -4.79 -14.08 -11.34
CA ILE A 94 -6.09 -13.42 -11.46
C ILE A 94 -7.16 -14.47 -11.75
N ASN A 95 -8.10 -14.61 -10.82
CA ASN A 95 -9.28 -15.45 -10.99
C ASN A 95 -10.52 -14.59 -11.28
N SER A 96 -10.71 -14.24 -12.55
CA SER A 96 -11.83 -13.41 -13.00
C SER A 96 -13.21 -14.02 -12.72
N LYS A 97 -13.31 -15.35 -12.55
CA LYS A 97 -14.58 -16.03 -12.22
C LYS A 97 -14.98 -15.84 -10.76
N LYS A 98 -13.98 -15.80 -9.86
CA LYS A 98 -14.19 -15.57 -8.43
C LYS A 98 -14.07 -14.10 -8.03
N GLU A 99 -13.83 -13.21 -9.00
CA GLU A 99 -13.55 -11.80 -8.75
C GLU A 99 -12.46 -11.61 -7.68
N GLN A 100 -11.39 -12.40 -7.83
CA GLN A 100 -10.29 -12.46 -6.87
C GLN A 100 -8.96 -12.39 -7.60
N LEU A 101 -8.00 -11.72 -6.97
CA LEU A 101 -6.60 -11.69 -7.35
C LEU A 101 -5.77 -12.18 -6.15
N SER A 102 -4.68 -12.91 -6.38
CA SER A 102 -3.79 -13.38 -5.33
C SER A 102 -2.34 -13.01 -5.63
N ILE A 103 -1.61 -12.63 -4.57
CA ILE A 103 -0.15 -12.53 -4.59
C ILE A 103 0.42 -13.77 -3.92
N HIS A 104 1.36 -14.42 -4.58
CA HIS A 104 1.93 -15.69 -4.12
C HIS A 104 3.45 -15.77 -4.38
N SER A 105 4.07 -16.83 -3.86
CA SER A 105 5.42 -17.28 -4.24
C SER A 105 6.54 -16.24 -4.06
N HIS A 106 6.46 -15.36 -3.05
CA HIS A 106 7.55 -14.44 -2.74
C HIS A 106 7.81 -14.32 -1.22
N PRO A 107 9.07 -14.37 -0.73
CA PRO A 107 9.40 -14.35 0.71
C PRO A 107 8.90 -13.10 1.46
N ILE A 108 8.68 -12.00 0.74
CA ILE A 108 8.19 -10.74 1.32
C ILE A 108 6.81 -10.86 1.95
N LEU A 109 6.00 -11.80 1.46
CA LEU A 109 4.64 -12.04 1.93
C LEU A 109 4.64 -12.50 3.39
N LYS A 110 5.59 -13.37 3.77
CA LYS A 110 5.77 -13.78 5.15
C LYS A 110 6.12 -12.60 6.06
N THR A 111 7.05 -11.75 5.62
CA THR A 111 7.46 -10.56 6.39
C THR A 111 6.28 -9.60 6.58
N LEU A 112 5.48 -9.39 5.54
CA LEU A 112 4.30 -8.55 5.60
C LEU A 112 3.21 -9.15 6.49
N LYS A 113 2.99 -10.47 6.43
CA LYS A 113 2.04 -11.17 7.31
C LYS A 113 2.41 -10.98 8.77
N ASP A 114 3.68 -11.18 9.12
CA ASP A 114 4.17 -10.99 10.49
C ASP A 114 4.06 -9.53 10.97
N GLN A 115 4.13 -8.55 10.06
CA GLN A 115 4.00 -7.12 10.37
C GLN A 115 2.57 -6.62 10.45
N TRP A 116 1.66 -7.16 9.63
CA TRP A 116 0.29 -6.67 9.46
C TRP A 116 -0.75 -7.52 10.17
N TYR A 117 -0.36 -8.60 10.87
CA TYR A 117 -1.30 -9.47 11.57
C TYR A 117 -0.86 -9.81 12.98
N LYS A 118 -1.85 -9.91 13.86
CA LYS A 118 -1.72 -10.46 15.21
C LYS A 118 -2.99 -11.24 15.54
N ASP A 119 -2.84 -12.44 16.07
CA ASP A 119 -3.96 -13.31 16.46
C ASP A 119 -5.00 -13.48 15.33
N ASN A 120 -4.53 -13.70 14.09
CA ASN A 120 -5.31 -13.78 12.84
C ASN A 120 -6.13 -12.53 12.48
N SER A 121 -5.95 -11.43 13.20
CA SER A 121 -6.59 -10.16 12.92
C SER A 121 -5.61 -9.24 12.19
N LYS A 122 -6.08 -8.62 11.11
CA LYS A 122 -5.31 -7.65 10.35
C LYS A 122 -5.22 -6.35 11.14
N ILE A 123 -4.01 -6.02 11.56
CA ILE A 123 -3.72 -4.84 12.37
C ILE A 123 -2.85 -3.88 11.57
N PHE A 124 -2.98 -2.60 11.89
CA PHE A 124 -1.93 -1.64 11.58
C PHE A 124 -1.25 -1.30 12.89
N SER A 125 -0.20 -2.05 13.22
CA SER A 125 0.58 -1.79 14.42
C SER A 125 2.07 -1.95 14.12
N LEU A 126 2.80 -0.86 14.33
CA LEU A 126 3.93 -0.78 15.25
C LEU A 126 4.24 0.71 15.36
N ILE A 127 3.86 1.29 16.50
CA ILE A 127 4.27 2.62 17.02
C ILE A 127 4.60 3.63 15.90
N LEU A 128 3.58 4.27 15.32
CA LEU A 128 3.73 5.44 14.42
C LEU A 128 5.00 5.37 13.55
N ASP A 129 5.21 4.29 12.79
CA ASP A 129 6.27 4.23 11.80
C ASP A 129 5.68 4.59 10.42
N PRO A 130 5.76 5.87 10.00
CA PRO A 130 5.37 6.29 8.67
C PRO A 130 6.04 5.49 7.56
N GLY A 131 7.18 4.83 7.78
CA GLY A 131 7.91 4.02 6.80
C GLY A 131 7.22 2.69 6.46
N LEU A 132 6.25 2.25 7.26
CA LEU A 132 5.43 1.07 6.94
C LEU A 132 4.62 1.29 5.66
N ILE A 133 4.25 2.53 5.35
CA ILE A 133 3.50 2.91 4.16
C ILE A 133 4.24 4.00 3.37
N THR A 134 4.08 4.01 2.07
CA THR A 134 4.67 5.04 1.18
C THR A 134 3.56 5.80 0.47
N LEU A 135 3.84 7.03 0.04
CA LEU A 135 2.92 7.78 -0.82
C LEU A 135 2.49 6.93 -2.03
N LYS A 136 3.44 6.24 -2.68
CA LYS A 136 3.16 5.30 -3.77
C LYS A 136 2.14 4.23 -3.37
N SER A 137 2.37 3.52 -2.25
CA SER A 137 1.43 2.48 -1.79
C SER A 137 0.03 3.03 -1.48
N ILE A 138 -0.06 4.25 -0.94
CA ILE A 138 -1.35 4.89 -0.63
C ILE A 138 -2.08 5.25 -1.92
N ILE A 139 -1.40 5.86 -2.91
CA ILE A 139 -2.04 6.21 -4.18
C ILE A 139 -2.44 4.95 -4.97
N VAL A 140 -1.61 3.91 -4.99
CA VAL A 140 -1.98 2.63 -5.61
C VAL A 140 -3.22 2.04 -4.92
N CYS A 141 -3.28 2.11 -3.59
CA CYS A 141 -4.46 1.67 -2.83
C CYS A 141 -5.71 2.46 -3.23
N ILE A 142 -5.62 3.80 -3.28
CA ILE A 142 -6.72 4.67 -3.73
C ILE A 142 -7.17 4.29 -5.14
N ASN A 143 -6.25 4.09 -6.07
CA ASN A 143 -6.58 3.77 -7.44
C ASN A 143 -7.21 2.37 -7.60
N LEU A 144 -6.82 1.41 -6.77
CA LEU A 144 -7.37 0.04 -6.79
C LEU A 144 -8.74 -0.07 -6.08
N PHE A 145 -8.89 0.53 -4.90
CA PHE A 145 -10.06 0.30 -4.04
C PHE A 145 -10.91 1.55 -3.81
N GLY A 146 -10.40 2.74 -4.13
CA GLY A 146 -11.05 4.00 -3.85
C GLY A 146 -12.37 4.17 -4.61
N ILE A 147 -13.40 4.60 -3.90
CA ILE A 147 -14.73 4.87 -4.45
C ILE A 147 -15.05 6.35 -4.29
N ARG A 148 -15.21 7.07 -5.40
CA ARG A 148 -15.61 8.49 -5.36
C ARG A 148 -17.00 8.64 -4.73
N LYS A 149 -17.08 9.50 -3.72
CA LYS A 149 -18.32 10.04 -3.13
C LYS A 149 -18.36 11.55 -3.41
N LEU A 150 -19.45 12.22 -3.02
CA LEU A 150 -19.68 13.64 -3.36
C LEU A 150 -18.49 14.54 -3.00
N GLU A 151 -17.99 14.47 -1.77
CA GLU A 151 -16.92 15.33 -1.25
C GLU A 151 -15.67 14.56 -0.81
N SER A 152 -15.68 13.24 -0.99
CA SER A 152 -14.61 12.38 -0.50
C SER A 152 -14.30 11.21 -1.45
N ILE A 153 -13.19 10.54 -1.21
CA ILE A 153 -12.93 9.18 -1.68
C ILE A 153 -13.09 8.26 -0.48
N SER A 154 -13.96 7.26 -0.61
CA SER A 154 -14.09 6.18 0.38
C SER A 154 -13.12 5.08 0.03
N LEU A 155 -12.30 4.68 0.99
CA LEU A 155 -11.33 3.60 0.84
C LEU A 155 -11.72 2.45 1.77
N PRO A 156 -12.35 1.37 1.25
CA PRO A 156 -12.69 0.22 2.07
C PRO A 156 -11.43 -0.50 2.55
N THR A 157 -11.51 -1.12 3.73
CA THR A 157 -10.39 -1.84 4.33
C THR A 157 -10.88 -2.94 5.27
N SER A 158 -10.09 -4.01 5.36
CA SER A 158 -10.31 -5.11 6.29
C SER A 158 -9.53 -4.99 7.60
N ILE A 159 -8.84 -3.87 7.81
CA ILE A 159 -8.07 -3.62 9.02
C ILE A 159 -9.00 -3.44 10.22
N ASP A 160 -8.60 -4.02 11.35
CA ASP A 160 -9.33 -3.92 12.60
C ASP A 160 -9.61 -2.45 12.98
N ARG A 161 -10.83 -2.21 13.47
CA ARG A 161 -11.38 -0.88 13.75
C ARG A 161 -10.50 -0.08 14.71
N ASP A 162 -9.88 -0.74 15.69
CA ASP A 162 -9.07 -0.06 16.70
C ASP A 162 -7.79 0.51 16.12
N HIS A 163 -7.34 -0.03 14.98
CA HIS A 163 -6.14 0.40 14.27
C HIS A 163 -6.40 1.43 13.16
N LEU A 164 -7.66 1.63 12.75
CA LEU A 164 -8.01 2.55 11.66
C LEU A 164 -7.68 4.01 11.96
N LYS A 165 -7.75 4.44 13.23
CA LYS A 165 -7.40 5.81 13.63
C LYS A 165 -5.92 6.10 13.34
N THR A 166 -5.05 5.18 13.74
CA THR A 166 -3.59 5.30 13.54
C THR A 166 -3.23 5.27 12.06
N LEU A 167 -3.83 4.36 11.30
CA LEU A 167 -3.62 4.29 9.86
C LEU A 167 -4.08 5.58 9.16
N SER A 168 -5.28 6.07 9.47
CA SER A 168 -5.83 7.31 8.90
C SER A 168 -4.89 8.49 9.17
N TYR A 169 -4.36 8.60 10.39
CA TYR A 169 -3.37 9.62 10.73
C TYR A 169 -2.10 9.50 9.88
N CYS A 170 -1.58 8.29 9.68
CA CYS A 170 -0.40 8.08 8.85
C CYS A 170 -0.66 8.42 7.36
N LEU A 171 -1.84 8.06 6.83
CA LEU A 171 -2.25 8.44 5.49
C LEU A 171 -2.33 9.96 5.35
N GLU A 172 -2.96 10.66 6.29
CA GLU A 172 -3.04 12.13 6.29
C GLU A 172 -1.66 12.79 6.24
N LYS A 173 -0.66 12.24 6.96
CA LYS A 173 0.72 12.78 6.92
C LYS A 173 1.38 12.65 5.56
N HIS A 174 1.17 11.54 4.86
CA HIS A 174 1.69 11.33 3.51
C HIS A 174 0.92 12.13 2.46
N LEU A 175 -0.41 12.18 2.58
CA LEU A 175 -1.31 12.77 1.59
C LEU A 175 -1.47 14.29 1.75
N LYS A 176 -1.19 14.86 2.93
CA LYS A 176 -1.35 16.28 3.25
C LYS A 176 -2.79 16.82 3.06
N VAL A 177 -3.77 15.91 3.12
CA VAL A 177 -5.21 16.19 3.12
C VAL A 177 -5.90 15.39 4.23
N PRO A 178 -7.04 15.84 4.77
CA PRO A 178 -7.66 15.18 5.90
C PRO A 178 -8.16 13.76 5.56
N VAL A 179 -7.84 12.80 6.44
CA VAL A 179 -8.27 11.40 6.32
C VAL A 179 -9.00 10.99 7.59
N THR A 180 -10.28 10.66 7.47
CA THR A 180 -11.14 10.33 8.61
C THR A 180 -11.47 8.83 8.65
N PRO A 181 -11.26 8.14 9.79
CA PRO A 181 -11.66 6.75 9.93
C PRO A 181 -13.17 6.63 10.05
N SER A 182 -13.73 5.56 9.48
CA SER A 182 -15.14 5.16 9.55
C SER A 182 -15.20 3.64 9.71
N ASN A 183 -16.38 3.07 9.96
CA ASN A 183 -16.55 1.61 10.04
C ASN A 183 -16.06 0.94 8.74
N ASN A 184 -15.01 0.12 8.84
CA ASN A 184 -14.38 -0.66 7.77
C ASN A 184 -13.97 0.16 6.53
N GLN A 185 -13.74 1.47 6.69
CA GLN A 185 -13.31 2.33 5.60
C GLN A 185 -12.63 3.61 6.12
N MET A 186 -11.82 4.23 5.28
CA MET A 186 -11.24 5.55 5.51
C MET A 186 -11.79 6.54 4.48
N LYS A 187 -12.06 7.79 4.88
CA LYS A 187 -12.58 8.83 3.98
C LYS A 187 -11.53 9.90 3.80
N ILE A 188 -11.07 10.08 2.57
CA ILE A 188 -10.13 11.12 2.17
C ILE A 188 -10.94 12.30 1.62
N THR A 189 -10.71 13.49 2.14
CA THR A 189 -11.40 14.73 1.70
C THR A 189 -10.44 15.64 0.95
N ASP A 190 -10.94 16.76 0.42
CA ASP A 190 -10.14 17.72 -0.35
C ASP A 190 -9.42 17.08 -1.55
N ILE A 191 -10.22 16.41 -2.38
CA ILE A 191 -9.74 15.65 -3.54
C ILE A 191 -8.93 16.51 -4.53
N PRO A 192 -9.32 17.76 -4.85
CA PRO A 192 -8.51 18.61 -5.71
C PRO A 192 -7.09 18.81 -5.18
N LYS A 193 -6.93 19.11 -3.88
CA LYS A 193 -5.62 19.27 -3.25
C LYS A 193 -4.83 17.97 -3.20
N LEU A 194 -5.50 16.84 -2.95
CA LEU A 194 -4.87 15.52 -3.02
C LEU A 194 -4.26 15.30 -4.41
N VAL A 195 -5.05 15.53 -5.47
CA VAL A 195 -4.58 15.30 -6.84
C VAL A 195 -3.39 16.21 -7.15
N THR A 196 -3.51 17.52 -6.93
CA THR A 196 -2.45 18.49 -7.27
C THR A 196 -1.16 18.30 -6.48
N SER A 197 -1.25 17.87 -5.22
CA SER A 197 -0.06 17.60 -4.40
C SER A 197 0.60 16.26 -4.69
N ALA A 198 -0.16 15.25 -5.13
CA ALA A 198 0.38 13.92 -5.40
C ALA A 198 0.97 13.79 -6.81
N VAL A 199 0.43 14.47 -7.83
CA VAL A 199 0.84 14.30 -9.24
C VAL A 199 2.33 14.52 -9.50
N SER A 200 3.00 15.39 -8.74
CA SER A 200 4.43 15.68 -8.92
C SER A 200 5.35 14.58 -8.40
N ASP A 201 4.87 13.78 -7.45
CA ASP A 201 5.70 12.90 -6.63
C ASP A 201 5.49 11.40 -6.98
N ILE A 202 4.63 11.11 -7.95
CA ILE A 202 4.26 9.75 -8.38
C ILE A 202 4.39 9.58 -9.90
N SER A 203 4.40 8.32 -10.37
CA SER A 203 4.48 8.00 -11.79
C SER A 203 3.26 8.49 -12.58
N ALA A 204 3.47 8.79 -13.86
CA ALA A 204 2.41 9.24 -14.77
C ALA A 204 1.21 8.26 -14.81
N LEU A 205 1.46 6.96 -14.68
CA LEU A 205 0.43 5.92 -14.62
C LEU A 205 -0.52 6.14 -13.43
N HIS A 206 0.04 6.31 -12.23
CA HIS A 206 -0.77 6.49 -11.02
C HIS A 206 -1.47 7.85 -11.00
N SER A 207 -0.80 8.88 -11.50
CA SER A 207 -1.34 10.21 -11.70
C SER A 207 -2.55 10.23 -12.64
N ALA A 208 -2.46 9.55 -13.78
CA ALA A 208 -3.54 9.49 -14.76
C ALA A 208 -4.82 8.87 -14.18
N GLU A 209 -4.68 7.79 -13.42
CA GLU A 209 -5.81 7.15 -12.76
C GLU A 209 -6.37 8.03 -11.62
N LEU A 210 -5.50 8.70 -10.86
CA LEU A 210 -5.92 9.54 -9.74
C LEU A 210 -6.73 10.76 -10.19
N ILE A 211 -6.41 11.34 -11.36
CA ILE A 211 -7.18 12.45 -11.97
C ILE A 211 -8.63 12.06 -12.28
N ASN A 212 -8.93 10.76 -12.44
CA ASN A 212 -10.30 10.29 -12.69
C ASN A 212 -11.22 10.46 -11.48
N TYR A 213 -10.69 10.72 -10.28
CA TYR A 213 -11.50 11.04 -9.11
C TYR A 213 -12.03 12.48 -9.08
N LEU A 214 -11.50 13.37 -9.93
CA LEU A 214 -12.00 14.73 -10.06
C LEU A 214 -13.27 14.77 -10.90
N THR A 215 -14.26 15.53 -10.43
CA THR A 215 -15.44 15.89 -11.21
C THR A 215 -15.08 16.84 -12.34
N THR A 216 -15.94 16.95 -13.36
CA THR A 216 -15.76 17.90 -14.46
C THR A 216 -15.62 19.34 -13.96
N LYS A 217 -16.36 19.71 -12.89
CA LYS A 217 -16.27 21.03 -12.27
C LYS A 217 -14.91 21.26 -11.63
N GLU A 218 -14.41 20.29 -10.86
CA GLU A 218 -13.09 20.38 -10.22
C GLU A 218 -11.97 20.45 -11.26
N LYS A 219 -12.04 19.63 -12.33
CA LYS A 219 -11.09 19.68 -13.45
C LYS A 219 -11.04 21.07 -14.09
N LYS A 220 -12.21 21.67 -14.35
CA LYS A 220 -12.30 23.02 -14.92
C LYS A 220 -11.65 24.07 -14.01
N LEU A 221 -11.96 24.03 -12.71
CA LEU A 221 -11.40 24.97 -11.73
C LEU A 221 -9.86 24.85 -11.61
N LEU A 222 -9.32 23.64 -11.78
CA LEU A 222 -7.87 23.42 -11.80
C LEU A 222 -7.22 24.01 -13.05
N THR A 223 -7.83 23.81 -14.23
CA THR A 223 -7.29 24.36 -15.49
C THR A 223 -7.34 25.89 -15.55
N GLU A 224 -8.32 26.50 -14.86
CA GLU A 224 -8.48 27.94 -14.79
C GLU A 224 -7.57 28.59 -13.72
N GLY A 225 -6.88 27.80 -12.89
CA GLY A 225 -6.01 28.28 -11.82
C GLY A 225 -6.73 28.85 -10.61
N THR A 226 -8.02 28.51 -10.44
CA THR A 226 -8.92 29.11 -9.44
C THR A 226 -8.90 28.36 -8.10
N LEU A 227 -8.43 27.11 -8.08
CA LEU A 227 -8.18 26.35 -6.85
C LEU A 227 -6.75 26.62 -6.38
N ARG A 228 -6.60 27.49 -5.37
CA ARG A 228 -5.35 27.69 -4.61
C ARG A 228 -5.47 27.07 -3.23
#